data_AF-A0A9X1QKD6-F1
#
_entry.id   AF-A0A9X1QKD6-F1
#
_cell.length_a   1.000
_cell.length_b   1.000
_cell.length_c   1.000
_cell.angle_alpha   90.00
_cell.angle_beta   90.00
_cell.angle_gamma   90.00
#
_symmetry.space_group_name_H-M   'P 1'
#
loop_
_entity.id
_entity.type
_entity.pdbx_description
1 polymer ?
#
loop_
_entity_poly.entity_id
_entity_poly.type
_entity_poly.pdbx_seq_one_letter_code
_entity_poly.pdbx_strand_id
1 'polypeptide(L)'
;MADGGDDEDERPIGELFGQLIDEGKAYAKAELGLAKASAEAKAEAARKPALLGAAAFLFLQAGVVVLCMTLGLALATLIGPLAGGLVAALATFGLAYGLYLLAMQELRKLK
;
A
#
# COMPACT_ATOMS: atom_id res chain seq x y z
N MET A 1 49.51 59.78 -5.53
CA MET A 1 49.97 58.69 -4.64
C MET A 1 48.83 58.51 -3.64
N ALA A 2 47.87 57.61 -3.92
CA ALA A 2 47.92 56.17 -3.60
C ALA A 2 48.08 56.01 -2.08
N ASP A 3 47.23 55.33 -1.33
CA ASP A 3 46.36 54.19 -1.58
C ASP A 3 45.47 54.03 -0.33
N GLY A 4 44.34 53.35 -0.46
CA GLY A 4 43.42 53.10 0.64
C GLY A 4 42.11 52.51 0.13
N GLY A 5 42.21 51.55 -0.78
CA GLY A 5 41.20 50.50 -0.86
C GLY A 5 41.25 49.70 0.44
N ASP A 6 40.07 49.30 0.92
CA ASP A 6 39.79 48.08 1.70
C ASP A 6 38.56 48.32 2.58
N ASP A 7 37.41 48.53 1.94
CA ASP A 7 36.08 48.27 2.52
C ASP A 7 35.42 47.12 1.73
N GLU A 8 36.21 46.14 1.27
CA GLU A 8 35.69 44.89 0.73
C GLU A 8 35.25 43.99 1.89
N ASP A 9 34.00 44.15 2.32
CA ASP A 9 33.07 43.03 2.62
C ASP A 9 33.62 41.79 3.38
N GLU A 10 34.49 41.96 4.38
CA GLU A 10 34.93 40.87 5.25
C GLU A 10 33.83 40.51 6.26
N ARG A 11 32.82 39.79 5.76
CA ARG A 11 31.81 39.17 6.61
C ARG A 11 32.48 38.26 7.65
N PRO A 12 32.22 38.43 8.95
CA PRO A 12 32.87 37.63 9.98
C PRO A 12 32.55 36.16 9.78
N ILE A 13 33.57 35.30 9.95
CA ILE A 13 33.50 33.85 9.70
C ILE A 13 32.33 33.19 10.45
N GLY A 14 31.96 33.71 11.63
CA GLY A 14 30.79 33.25 12.38
C GLY A 14 29.45 33.41 11.64
N GLU A 15 29.29 34.46 10.83
CA GLU A 15 28.10 34.66 10.00
C GLU A 15 28.04 33.67 8.83
N LEU A 16 29.18 33.30 8.25
CA LEU A 16 29.24 32.27 7.21
C LEU A 16 28.81 30.91 7.77
N PHE A 17 29.30 30.52 8.96
CA PHE A 17 28.86 29.29 9.62
C PHE A 17 27.37 29.32 10.02
N GLY A 18 26.87 30.46 10.50
CA GLY A 18 25.44 30.65 10.75
C GLY A 18 24.61 30.44 9.49
N GLN A 19 25.03 31.06 8.37
CA GLN A 19 24.37 30.92 7.08
C GLN A 19 24.38 29.47 6.57
N LEU A 20 25.52 28.76 6.68
CA LEU A 20 25.63 27.34 6.30
C LEU A 20 24.69 26.43 7.11
N ILE A 21 24.54 26.68 8.42
CA ILE A 21 23.63 25.91 9.27
C ILE A 21 22.16 26.18 8.89
N ASP A 22 21.82 27.44 8.60
CA ASP A 22 20.46 27.80 8.23
C ASP A 22 20.09 27.30 6.83
N GLU A 23 21.01 27.37 5.87
CA GLU A 23 20.86 26.77 4.54
C GLU A 23 20.74 25.24 4.61
N GLY A 24 21.52 24.57 5.46
CA GLY A 24 21.43 23.13 5.68
C GLY A 24 20.08 22.71 6.27
N LYS A 25 19.56 23.45 7.25
CA LYS A 25 18.20 23.22 7.80
C LYS A 25 17.12 23.47 6.75
N ALA A 26 17.26 24.52 5.96
CA ALA A 26 16.32 24.83 4.88
C ALA A 26 16.29 23.72 3.83
N TYR A 27 17.45 23.20 3.46
CA TYR A 27 17.59 22.07 2.53
C TYR A 27 16.95 20.78 3.07
N ALA A 28 17.26 20.40 4.31
CA ALA A 28 16.65 19.22 4.94
C ALA A 28 15.12 19.35 5.03
N LYS A 29 14.61 20.55 5.34
CA LYS A 29 13.17 20.83 5.34
C LYS A 29 12.55 20.73 3.94
N ALA A 30 13.29 21.12 2.90
CA ALA A 30 12.85 21.01 1.51
C ALA A 30 12.79 19.54 1.04
N GLU A 31 13.76 18.70 1.41
CA GLU A 31 13.72 17.26 1.10
C GLU A 31 12.55 16.55 1.79
N LEU A 32 12.31 16.88 3.07
CA LEU A 32 11.12 16.37 3.79
C LEU A 32 9.82 16.85 3.12
N GLY A 33 9.79 18.09 2.66
CA GLY A 33 8.67 18.63 1.88
C GLY A 33 8.44 17.87 0.57
N LEU A 34 9.51 17.57 -0.17
CA LEU A 34 9.46 16.81 -1.42
C LEU A 34 9.00 15.37 -1.18
N ALA A 35 9.52 14.71 -0.15
CA ALA A 35 9.11 13.37 0.24
C ALA A 35 7.62 13.32 0.61
N LYS A 36 7.14 14.31 1.38
CA LYS A 36 5.73 14.45 1.74
C LYS A 36 4.84 14.69 0.52
N ALA A 37 5.21 15.64 -0.35
CA ALA A 37 4.46 15.94 -1.56
C ALA A 37 4.42 14.73 -2.52
N SER A 38 5.53 14.00 -2.64
CA SER A 38 5.60 12.76 -3.44
C SER A 38 4.73 11.66 -2.87
N ALA A 39 4.67 11.52 -1.54
CA ALA A 39 3.81 10.55 -0.87
C ALA A 39 2.32 10.91 -1.05
N GLU A 40 1.97 12.19 -0.90
CA GLU A 40 0.60 12.68 -1.11
C GLU A 40 0.15 12.50 -2.56
N ALA A 41 1.00 12.84 -3.53
CA ALA A 41 0.70 12.63 -4.95
C ALA A 41 0.47 11.16 -5.30
N LYS A 42 1.30 10.24 -4.75
CA LYS A 42 1.11 8.79 -4.91
C LYS A 42 -0.17 8.31 -4.24
N ALA A 43 -0.48 8.80 -3.04
CA ALA A 43 -1.69 8.44 -2.31
C ALA A 43 -2.95 8.90 -3.05
N GLU A 44 -2.94 10.12 -3.59
CA GLU A 44 -4.05 10.67 -4.37
C GLU A 44 -4.26 9.90 -5.68
N ALA A 45 -3.18 9.61 -6.41
CA ALA A 45 -3.22 8.79 -7.61
C ALA A 45 -3.74 7.37 -7.31
N ALA A 46 -3.38 6.80 -6.16
CA ALA A 46 -3.83 5.47 -5.73
C ALA A 46 -5.28 5.46 -5.22
N ARG A 47 -5.86 6.61 -4.83
CA ARG A 47 -7.18 6.66 -4.18
C ARG A 47 -8.30 6.10 -5.04
N LYS A 48 -8.40 6.52 -6.30
CA LYS A 48 -9.42 6.04 -7.24
C LYS A 48 -9.28 4.53 -7.55
N PRO A 49 -8.11 4.03 -7.99
CA PRO A 49 -7.95 2.60 -8.26
C PRO A 49 -8.08 1.75 -6.99
N ALA A 50 -7.65 2.24 -5.82
CA ALA A 50 -7.87 1.54 -4.56
C ALA A 50 -9.37 1.42 -4.22
N LEU A 51 -10.16 2.49 -4.43
CA LEU A 51 -11.60 2.46 -4.19
C LEU A 51 -12.31 1.48 -5.14
N LEU A 52 -11.97 1.53 -6.43
CA LEU A 52 -12.51 0.60 -7.43
C LEU A 52 -12.08 -0.84 -7.15
N GLY A 53 -10.83 -1.06 -6.77
CA GLY A 53 -10.30 -2.37 -6.38
C GLY A 53 -11.00 -2.92 -5.13
N ALA A 54 -11.22 -2.08 -4.12
CA ALA A 54 -11.98 -2.45 -2.94
C ALA A 54 -13.44 -2.81 -3.28
N ALA A 55 -14.11 -2.02 -4.13
CA ALA A 55 -15.46 -2.32 -4.60
C ALA A 55 -15.49 -3.65 -5.37
N ALA A 56 -14.57 -3.86 -6.32
CA ALA A 56 -14.47 -5.11 -7.07
C ALA A 56 -14.22 -6.32 -6.16
N PHE A 57 -13.34 -6.18 -5.16
CA PHE A 57 -13.09 -7.22 -4.18
C PHE A 57 -14.33 -7.56 -3.34
N LEU A 58 -15.11 -6.55 -2.93
CA LEU A 58 -16.39 -6.78 -2.23
C LEU A 58 -17.39 -7.56 -3.10
N PHE A 59 -17.52 -7.21 -4.38
CA PHE A 59 -18.39 -7.95 -5.31
C PHE A 59 -17.88 -9.37 -5.58
N LEU A 60 -16.57 -9.55 -5.68
CA LEU A 60 -15.96 -10.88 -5.81
C LEU A 60 -16.29 -11.75 -4.59
N GLN A 61 -16.11 -11.21 -3.39
CA GLN A 61 -16.45 -11.89 -2.14
C GLN A 61 -17.94 -12.24 -2.05
N ALA A 62 -18.82 -11.30 -2.43
CA ALA A 62 -20.25 -11.56 -2.49
C ALA A 62 -20.60 -12.68 -3.49
N GLY A 63 -19.95 -12.68 -4.65
CA GLY A 63 -20.09 -13.73 -5.66
C GLY A 63 -19.68 -15.11 -5.13
N VAL A 64 -18.56 -15.20 -4.40
CA VAL A 64 -18.13 -16.44 -3.75
C VAL A 64 -19.16 -16.93 -2.74
N VAL A 65 -19.71 -16.05 -1.90
CA VAL A 65 -20.77 -16.42 -0.94
C VAL A 65 -22.01 -16.95 -1.65
N VAL A 66 -22.47 -16.27 -2.70
CA VAL A 66 -23.62 -16.72 -3.50
C VAL A 66 -23.33 -18.08 -4.14
N LEU A 67 -22.14 -18.30 -4.69
CA LEU A 67 -21.74 -19.58 -5.26
C LEU A 67 -21.79 -20.73 -4.22
N CYS A 68 -21.31 -20.48 -3.01
CA CYS A 68 -21.37 -21.44 -1.92
C CYS A 68 -22.81 -21.75 -1.51
N MET A 69 -23.67 -20.72 -1.42
CA MET A 69 -25.08 -20.88 -1.11
C MET A 69 -25.83 -21.65 -2.19
N THR A 70 -25.63 -21.31 -3.47
CA THR A 70 -26.28 -22.01 -4.59
C THR A 70 -25.84 -23.46 -4.68
N LEU A 71 -24.56 -23.75 -4.44
CA LEU A 71 -24.05 -25.11 -4.35
C LEU A 71 -24.72 -25.91 -3.22
N GLY A 72 -24.81 -25.32 -2.03
CA GLY A 72 -25.47 -25.93 -0.88
C GLY A 72 -26.96 -26.19 -1.13
N LEU A 73 -27.67 -25.23 -1.71
CA LEU A 73 -29.09 -25.35 -2.08
C LEU A 73 -29.32 -26.38 -3.18
N ALA A 74 -28.45 -26.42 -4.19
CA ALA A 74 -28.54 -27.42 -5.26
C ALA A 74 -28.37 -28.83 -4.69
N LEU A 75 -27.33 -29.06 -3.87
CA LEU A 75 -27.12 -30.36 -3.22
C LEU A 75 -28.21 -30.70 -2.21
N ALA A 76 -28.80 -29.70 -1.55
CA ALA A 76 -29.93 -29.89 -0.64
C ALA A 76 -31.12 -30.57 -1.33
N THR A 77 -31.33 -30.35 -2.63
CA THR A 77 -32.41 -31.02 -3.38
C THR A 77 -32.19 -32.51 -3.61
N LEU A 78 -30.93 -32.98 -3.54
CA LEU A 78 -30.57 -34.39 -3.77
C LEU A 78 -30.39 -35.18 -2.48
N ILE A 79 -29.66 -34.61 -1.51
CA ILE A 79 -29.22 -35.32 -0.28
C ILE A 79 -29.78 -34.71 1.00
N GLY A 80 -30.68 -33.73 0.87
CA GLY A 80 -31.32 -33.02 1.98
C GLY A 80 -30.53 -31.80 2.46
N PRO A 81 -31.18 -30.83 3.14
CA PRO A 81 -30.60 -29.52 3.46
C PRO A 81 -29.32 -29.59 4.29
N LEU A 82 -29.29 -30.43 5.32
CA LEU A 82 -28.14 -30.54 6.22
C LEU A 82 -26.93 -31.12 5.48
N ALA A 83 -27.11 -32.24 4.77
CA ALA A 83 -26.01 -32.90 4.05
C ALA A 83 -25.52 -32.04 2.88
N GLY A 84 -26.42 -31.39 2.15
CA GLY A 84 -26.07 -30.48 1.04
C GLY A 84 -25.20 -29.30 1.50
N GLY A 85 -25.58 -28.66 2.61
CA GLY A 85 -24.78 -27.60 3.21
C GLY A 85 -23.41 -28.09 3.70
N LEU A 86 -23.36 -29.28 4.32
CA LEU A 86 -22.12 -29.85 4.85
C LEU A 86 -21.14 -30.22 3.72
N VAL A 87 -21.62 -30.82 2.63
CA VAL A 87 -20.79 -31.11 1.45
C VAL A 87 -20.28 -29.82 0.79
N ALA A 88 -21.13 -28.80 0.62
CA ALA A 88 -20.71 -27.51 0.08
C ALA A 88 -19.64 -26.82 0.96
N ALA A 89 -19.78 -26.91 2.29
CA ALA A 89 -18.78 -26.40 3.23
C ALA A 89 -17.45 -27.15 3.12
N LEU A 90 -17.47 -28.48 3.08
CA LEU A 90 -16.26 -29.28 2.92
C LEU A 90 -15.55 -28.99 1.58
N ALA A 91 -16.30 -28.87 0.49
CA ALA A 91 -15.75 -28.54 -0.81
C ALA A 91 -15.06 -27.16 -0.81
N THR A 92 -15.70 -26.15 -0.21
CA THR A 92 -15.17 -24.79 -0.16
C THR A 92 -13.95 -24.68 0.76
N PHE A 93 -13.96 -25.35 1.92
CA PHE A 93 -12.78 -25.44 2.77
C PHE A 93 -11.63 -26.22 2.11
N GLY A 94 -11.94 -27.29 1.38
CA GLY A 94 -10.95 -28.03 0.60
C GLY A 94 -10.26 -27.15 -0.43
N LEU A 95 -11.04 -26.37 -1.18
CA LEU A 95 -10.51 -25.39 -2.15
C LEU A 95 -9.64 -24.32 -1.46
N ALA A 96 -10.12 -23.73 -0.36
CA ALA A 96 -9.38 -22.72 0.39
C ALA A 96 -8.04 -23.28 0.91
N TYR A 97 -8.04 -24.48 1.47
CA TYR A 97 -6.84 -25.17 1.93
C TYR A 97 -5.87 -25.46 0.78
N GLY A 98 -6.38 -25.92 -0.37
CA GLY A 98 -5.57 -26.15 -1.56
C GLY A 98 -4.87 -24.87 -2.06
N LEU A 99 -5.62 -23.76 -2.13
CA LEU A 99 -5.06 -22.45 -2.49
C LEU A 99 -4.01 -21.98 -1.48
N TYR A 100 -4.24 -22.19 -0.18
CA TYR A 100 -3.27 -21.86 0.86
C TYR A 100 -1.96 -22.64 0.69
N LEU A 101 -2.04 -23.94 0.40
CA LEU A 101 -0.85 -24.76 0.15
C LEU A 101 -0.07 -24.27 -1.07
N LEU A 102 -0.76 -23.96 -2.18
CA LEU A 102 -0.12 -23.41 -3.38
C LEU A 102 0.55 -22.06 -3.10
N ALA A 103 -0.11 -21.17 -2.36
CA ALA A 103 0.46 -19.89 -1.97
C ALA A 103 1.73 -20.08 -1.10
N MET A 104 1.71 -21.01 -0.15
CA MET A 104 2.87 -21.34 0.67
C MET A 104 4.02 -21.95 -0.13
N GLN A 105 3.72 -22.73 -1.17
CA GLN A 105 4.73 -23.25 -2.09
C GLN A 105 5.40 -22.12 -2.87
N GLU A 106 4.65 -21.17 -3.41
CA GLU A 106 5.24 -20.04 -4.13
C GLU A 106 6.05 -19.12 -3.21
N LEU A 107 5.57 -18.84 -2.00
CA LEU A 107 6.34 -18.06 -1.03
C LEU A 107 7.67 -18.72 -0.64
N ARG A 108 7.75 -20.05 -0.67
CA ARG A 108 9.00 -20.78 -0.42
C ARG A 108 9.98 -20.68 -1.58
N LYS A 109 9.52 -20.55 -2.83
CA LYS A 109 10.41 -20.37 -4.00
C LYS A 109 11.04 -18.98 -4.05
N LEU A 110 10.42 -17.99 -3.42
CA LEU A 110 10.89 -16.62 -3.37
C LEU A 110 11.94 -16.36 -2.27
N LYS A 111 12.14 -17.33 -1.36
CA LYS A 111 13.17 -17.29 -0.32
C LYS A 111 14.37 -18.11 -0.74
#